data_AF-A0A3D2D566-F1
#
_entry.id   AF-A0A3D2D566-F1
#
_cell.length_a   1.000
_cell.length_b   1.000
_cell.length_c   1.000
_cell.angle_alpha   90.00
_cell.angle_beta   90.00
_cell.angle_gamma   90.00
#
_symmetry.space_group_name_H-M   'P 1'
#
loop_
_entity.id
_entity.type
_entity.pdbx_description
1 polymer ?
#
loop_
_entity_poly.entity_id
_entity_poly.type
_entity_poly.pdbx_seq_one_letter_code
_entity_poly.pdbx_strand_id
1 'polypeptide(L)'
;MINAFDCIIYDYNEITADSNDAVSQIVSHTANTWQANRGTAEKGRDTKQGKQAEQAVSLFFSKYHTSVKYISYDTIRTDNFLKHAPFDGVLVNCNKVSKTTLAEKFAKINKKIADGSYGTISPELRAELYDAGIYTVEIKSTKVNDKKRTAASFSSYDETVQIKNLLTAICVDDFLTYPHFRRTGDYDWNSYCSYVQRRVPELSSCTGIALQNAIKEIELANMDDFYIRVYMDEIHNKALILGFITKEDFMESPYIKKMILWGKSENALYLAKPLTARKPLEDLITLIEN
;
A
#
# COMPACT_ATOMS: atom_id res chain seq x y z
N MET A 1 17.55 11.20 -18.23
CA MET A 1 16.80 12.45 -18.00
C MET A 1 15.53 12.03 -17.30
N ILE A 2 15.46 12.14 -15.96
CA ILE A 2 14.24 11.79 -15.21
C ILE A 2 13.32 13.00 -15.34
N ASN A 3 12.19 12.85 -16.02
CA ASN A 3 11.16 13.87 -16.06
C ASN A 3 10.76 14.17 -14.62
N ALA A 4 10.88 15.42 -14.20
CA ALA A 4 10.66 15.83 -12.83
C ALA A 4 9.16 15.84 -12.51
N PHE A 5 8.54 14.66 -12.44
CA PHE A 5 8.11 13.99 -11.21
C PHE A 5 6.91 13.06 -11.43
N ASP A 6 6.33 12.98 -12.65
CA ASP A 6 5.20 12.11 -13.07
C ASP A 6 4.18 11.87 -11.94
N CYS A 7 3.89 12.96 -11.20
CA CYS A 7 3.06 12.96 -10.03
C CYS A 7 1.70 13.53 -10.42
N ILE A 8 0.64 12.84 -10.04
CA ILE A 8 -0.73 13.31 -10.25
C ILE A 8 -1.14 14.10 -9.00
N ILE A 9 -1.62 15.33 -9.20
CA ILE A 9 -2.08 16.20 -8.11
C ILE A 9 -3.58 16.46 -8.33
N TYR A 10 -4.39 16.11 -7.34
CA TYR A 10 -5.82 16.39 -7.32
C TYR A 10 -6.19 17.35 -6.21
N ASP A 11 -7.19 18.19 -6.47
CA ASP A 11 -7.90 18.91 -5.44
C ASP A 11 -8.80 17.97 -4.64
N TYR A 12 -8.89 18.19 -3.33
CA TYR A 12 -9.82 17.42 -2.48
C TYR A 12 -11.28 17.56 -2.93
N ASN A 13 -11.63 18.68 -3.56
CA ASN A 13 -12.97 18.90 -4.11
C ASN A 13 -13.29 17.96 -5.29
N GLU A 14 -12.28 17.41 -5.95
CA GLU A 14 -12.46 16.42 -7.02
C GLU A 14 -12.59 14.99 -6.48
N ILE A 15 -12.18 14.77 -5.23
CA ILE A 15 -12.17 13.47 -4.58
C ILE A 15 -13.45 13.33 -3.76
N THR A 16 -14.35 12.44 -4.18
CA THR A 16 -15.63 12.22 -3.51
C THR A 16 -15.42 11.59 -2.14
N ALA A 17 -15.59 12.33 -1.04
CA ALA A 17 -15.42 11.78 0.32
C ALA A 17 -16.40 10.62 0.62
N ASP A 18 -15.92 9.58 1.30
CA ASP A 18 -16.77 8.48 1.77
C ASP A 18 -17.74 8.98 2.85
N SER A 19 -18.87 8.29 2.99
CA SER A 19 -19.82 8.58 4.07
C SER A 19 -19.15 8.42 5.46
N ASN A 20 -19.49 9.29 6.40
CA ASN A 20 -18.96 9.27 7.77
C ASN A 20 -19.25 7.95 8.52
N ASP A 21 -20.24 7.19 8.08
CA ASP A 21 -20.67 5.93 8.70
C ASP A 21 -19.65 4.79 8.46
N ALA A 22 -19.09 4.69 7.24
CA ALA A 22 -18.06 3.70 6.92
C ALA A 22 -16.76 3.96 7.72
N VAL A 23 -16.36 5.23 7.83
CA VAL A 23 -15.18 5.64 8.62
C VAL A 23 -15.36 5.26 10.10
N SER A 24 -16.56 5.48 10.66
CA SER A 24 -16.84 5.19 12.06
C SER A 24 -16.77 3.68 12.37
N GLN A 25 -17.27 2.83 11.47
CA GLN A 25 -17.19 1.37 11.60
C GLN A 25 -15.75 0.85 11.47
N ILE A 26 -14.97 1.39 10.53
CA ILE A 26 -13.55 1.01 10.40
C ILE A 26 -12.79 1.33 11.68
N VAL A 27 -13.04 2.50 12.28
CA VAL A 27 -12.36 2.92 13.51
C VAL A 27 -12.67 1.98 14.69
N SER A 28 -13.92 1.52 14.83
CA SER A 28 -14.31 0.62 15.92
C SER A 28 -13.71 -0.78 15.80
N HIS A 29 -13.40 -1.23 14.58
CA HIS A 29 -12.84 -2.56 14.31
C HIS A 29 -11.35 -2.56 13.96
N THR A 30 -10.72 -1.39 13.85
CA THR A 30 -9.26 -1.28 13.65
C THR A 30 -8.52 -1.66 14.94
N ALA A 31 -7.97 -2.87 14.97
CA ALA A 31 -7.12 -3.33 16.07
C ALA A 31 -5.83 -2.49 16.12
N ASN A 32 -5.43 -2.11 17.34
CA ASN A 32 -4.13 -1.48 17.59
C ASN A 32 -3.02 -2.53 17.43
N THR A 33 -2.64 -2.81 16.19
CA THR A 33 -1.70 -3.90 15.90
C THR A 33 -0.27 -3.60 16.36
N TRP A 34 0.15 -2.32 16.42
CA TRP A 34 1.53 -1.92 16.79
C TRP A 34 1.66 -0.66 17.65
N GLN A 35 0.54 0.00 17.95
CA GLN A 35 0.51 1.27 18.68
C GLN A 35 -0.44 1.11 19.85
N ALA A 36 0.10 0.72 21.01
CA ALA A 36 -0.68 0.69 22.24
C ALA A 36 -1.20 2.13 22.50
N ASN A 37 -2.49 2.27 22.79
CA ASN A 37 -3.14 3.52 23.22
C ASN A 37 -3.47 4.60 22.16
N ARG A 38 -3.63 4.25 20.87
CA ARG A 38 -4.25 5.21 19.93
C ARG A 38 -5.67 5.54 20.35
N GLY A 39 -5.95 6.82 20.58
CA GLY A 39 -7.30 7.31 20.84
C GLY A 39 -8.19 7.23 19.59
N THR A 40 -9.50 7.11 19.78
CA THR A 40 -10.51 7.01 18.71
C THR A 40 -10.42 8.18 17.71
N ALA A 41 -10.14 9.39 18.19
CA ALA A 41 -9.99 10.57 17.33
C ALA A 41 -8.76 10.48 16.39
N GLU A 42 -7.65 9.93 16.85
CA GLU A 42 -6.47 9.73 16.00
C GLU A 42 -6.71 8.63 14.96
N LYS A 43 -7.38 7.55 15.35
CA LYS A 43 -7.81 6.50 14.41
C LYS A 43 -8.72 7.08 13.34
N GLY A 44 -9.72 7.86 13.72
CA GLY A 44 -10.64 8.49 12.77
C GLY A 44 -9.94 9.39 11.77
N ARG A 45 -8.96 10.20 12.20
CA ARG A 45 -8.18 11.04 11.28
C ARG A 45 -7.34 10.22 10.31
N ASP A 46 -6.60 9.22 10.78
CA ASP A 46 -5.76 8.40 9.92
C ASP A 46 -6.59 7.55 8.95
N THR A 47 -7.75 7.02 9.40
CA THR A 47 -8.70 6.30 8.54
C THR A 47 -9.28 7.21 7.48
N LYS A 48 -9.72 8.42 7.83
CA LYS A 48 -10.23 9.41 6.86
C LYS A 48 -9.19 9.73 5.80
N GLN A 49 -7.94 9.98 6.23
CA GLN A 49 -6.83 10.23 5.30
C GLN A 49 -6.58 9.03 4.38
N GLY A 50 -6.60 7.80 4.90
CA GLY A 50 -6.50 6.58 4.12
C GLY A 50 -7.56 6.51 3.03
N LYS A 51 -8.83 6.71 3.39
CA LYS A 51 -9.95 6.68 2.44
C LYS A 51 -9.86 7.76 1.37
N GLN A 52 -9.50 8.98 1.74
CA GLN A 52 -9.28 10.05 0.75
C GLN A 52 -8.16 9.71 -0.24
N ALA A 53 -7.11 8.99 0.20
CA ALA A 53 -6.05 8.53 -0.70
C ALA A 53 -6.52 7.41 -1.64
N GLU A 54 -7.28 6.44 -1.14
CA GLU A 54 -7.90 5.40 -1.98
C GLU A 54 -8.80 6.02 -3.05
N GLN A 55 -9.57 7.06 -2.70
CA GLN A 55 -10.43 7.77 -3.63
C GLN A 55 -9.66 8.58 -4.67
N ALA A 56 -8.52 9.19 -4.30
CA ALA A 56 -7.64 9.83 -5.28
C ALA A 56 -7.14 8.82 -6.33
N VAL A 57 -6.76 7.62 -5.90
CA VAL A 57 -6.34 6.54 -6.81
C VAL A 57 -7.52 6.05 -7.65
N SER A 58 -8.70 5.86 -7.04
CA SER A 58 -9.92 5.49 -7.76
C SER A 58 -10.27 6.51 -8.85
N LEU A 59 -10.18 7.81 -8.53
CA LEU A 59 -10.42 8.91 -9.46
C LEU A 59 -9.47 8.88 -10.67
N PHE A 60 -8.20 8.55 -10.45
CA PHE A 60 -7.24 8.37 -11.54
C PHE A 60 -7.73 7.29 -12.52
N PHE A 61 -8.02 6.08 -12.02
CA PHE A 61 -8.46 4.96 -12.87
C PHE A 61 -9.87 5.15 -13.47
N SER A 62 -10.70 6.03 -12.89
CA SER A 62 -12.00 6.40 -13.46
C SER A 62 -11.89 7.45 -14.56
N LYS A 63 -11.00 8.45 -14.41
CA LYS A 63 -10.79 9.53 -15.38
C LYS A 63 -9.99 9.08 -16.59
N TYR A 64 -9.04 8.15 -16.42
CA TYR A 64 -8.27 7.62 -17.53
C TYR A 64 -9.16 6.74 -18.41
N HIS A 65 -9.20 7.04 -19.72
CA HIS A 65 -9.93 6.25 -20.72
C HIS A 65 -9.19 4.94 -21.03
N THR A 66 -9.16 4.04 -20.04
CA THR A 66 -8.51 2.73 -20.09
C THR A 66 -9.51 1.62 -19.76
N SER A 67 -9.17 0.41 -20.21
CA SER A 67 -9.82 -0.85 -19.83
C SER A 67 -9.52 -1.27 -18.38
N VAL A 68 -8.49 -0.69 -17.76
CA VAL A 68 -8.08 -0.97 -16.39
C VAL A 68 -8.98 -0.23 -15.39
N LYS A 69 -9.46 -0.95 -14.38
CA LYS A 69 -10.29 -0.38 -13.30
C LYS A 69 -9.76 -0.78 -11.93
N TYR A 70 -9.76 0.19 -11.03
CA TYR A 70 -9.56 -0.04 -9.60
C TYR A 70 -10.91 -0.33 -8.93
N ILE A 71 -10.97 -1.41 -8.16
CA ILE A 71 -12.13 -1.83 -7.39
C ILE A 71 -11.68 -1.88 -5.92
N SER A 72 -12.17 -0.96 -5.09
CA SER A 72 -11.86 -0.95 -3.65
C SER A 72 -12.41 -2.20 -2.98
N TYR A 73 -11.65 -2.74 -2.03
CA TYR A 73 -12.08 -3.88 -1.21
C TYR A 73 -13.39 -3.58 -0.48
N ASP A 74 -13.59 -2.33 -0.07
CA ASP A 74 -14.81 -1.90 0.62
C ASP A 74 -16.08 -2.04 -0.21
N THR A 75 -15.97 -2.05 -1.53
CA THR A 75 -17.12 -2.25 -2.42
C THR A 75 -17.50 -3.72 -2.59
N ILE A 76 -16.59 -4.65 -2.27
CA ILE A 76 -16.79 -6.09 -2.50
C ILE A 76 -16.89 -6.89 -1.20
N ARG A 77 -16.52 -6.30 -0.06
CA ARG A 77 -16.55 -6.97 1.24
C ARG A 77 -17.98 -7.27 1.70
N THR A 78 -18.14 -8.35 2.45
CA THR A 78 -19.45 -8.84 2.95
C THR A 78 -19.51 -8.93 4.48
N ASP A 79 -18.43 -8.54 5.15
CA ASP A 79 -18.27 -8.65 6.60
C ASP A 79 -18.67 -7.37 7.35
N ASN A 80 -19.32 -6.40 6.69
CA ASN A 80 -19.76 -5.13 7.28
C ASN A 80 -18.66 -4.42 8.11
N PHE A 81 -17.45 -4.34 7.56
CA PHE A 81 -16.32 -3.66 8.21
C PHE A 81 -15.82 -4.29 9.53
N LEU A 82 -16.23 -5.53 9.84
CA LEU A 82 -15.86 -6.21 11.08
C LEU A 82 -14.41 -6.72 11.10
N LYS A 83 -13.82 -7.01 9.93
CA LYS A 83 -12.43 -7.49 9.80
C LYS A 83 -11.54 -6.46 9.10
N HIS A 84 -10.24 -6.60 9.30
CA HIS A 84 -9.27 -5.83 8.53
C HIS A 84 -9.33 -6.21 7.05
N ALA A 85 -9.15 -5.24 6.16
CA ALA A 85 -9.01 -5.51 4.74
C ALA A 85 -7.67 -6.23 4.48
N PRO A 86 -7.65 -7.27 3.63
CA PRO A 86 -6.41 -7.97 3.27
C PRO A 86 -5.50 -7.17 2.33
N PHE A 87 -6.08 -6.18 1.65
CA PHE A 87 -5.49 -5.22 0.73
C PHE A 87 -6.52 -4.08 0.55
N ASP A 88 -6.12 -2.93 0.01
CA ASP A 88 -7.03 -1.79 -0.16
C ASP A 88 -7.97 -1.96 -1.37
N GLY A 89 -7.52 -2.62 -2.43
CA GLY A 89 -8.36 -2.98 -3.56
C GLY A 89 -7.67 -3.86 -4.59
N VAL A 90 -8.30 -3.99 -5.76
CA VAL A 90 -7.74 -4.72 -6.90
C VAL A 90 -7.74 -3.88 -8.17
N LEU A 91 -6.77 -4.13 -9.04
CA LEU A 91 -6.75 -3.66 -10.42
C LEU A 91 -7.08 -4.79 -11.38
N VAL A 92 -7.94 -4.51 -12.34
CA VAL A 92 -8.42 -5.49 -13.32
C VAL A 92 -8.52 -4.85 -14.69
N ASN A 93 -8.15 -5.60 -15.74
CA ASN A 93 -8.48 -5.23 -17.10
C ASN A 93 -9.87 -5.77 -17.45
N CYS A 94 -10.87 -4.89 -17.55
CA CYS A 94 -12.26 -5.29 -17.81
C CYS A 94 -12.51 -5.86 -19.21
N ASN A 95 -11.54 -5.76 -20.13
CA ASN A 95 -11.61 -6.42 -21.43
C ASN A 95 -11.07 -7.86 -21.37
N LYS A 96 -10.22 -8.19 -20.40
CA LYS A 96 -9.61 -9.53 -20.24
C LYS A 96 -10.32 -10.37 -19.17
N VAL A 97 -10.83 -9.76 -18.11
CA VAL A 97 -11.43 -10.47 -16.98
C VAL A 97 -12.96 -10.37 -17.03
N SER A 98 -13.62 -11.52 -17.12
CA SER A 98 -15.10 -11.56 -17.17
C SER A 98 -15.73 -11.20 -15.83
N LYS A 99 -16.96 -10.65 -15.87
CA LYS A 99 -17.75 -10.38 -14.65
C LYS A 99 -17.99 -11.63 -13.80
N THR A 100 -18.17 -12.78 -14.43
CA THR A 100 -18.34 -14.07 -13.74
C THR A 100 -17.08 -14.44 -12.97
N THR A 101 -15.91 -14.34 -13.61
CA THR A 101 -14.61 -14.59 -12.97
C THR A 101 -14.38 -13.65 -11.78
N LEU A 102 -14.69 -12.36 -11.93
CA LEU A 102 -14.60 -11.39 -10.82
C LEU A 102 -15.50 -11.80 -9.65
N ALA A 103 -16.78 -12.10 -9.91
CA ALA A 103 -17.73 -12.47 -8.87
C ALA A 103 -17.30 -13.74 -8.12
N GLU A 104 -16.84 -14.77 -8.85
CA GLU A 104 -16.32 -16.01 -8.27
C GLU A 104 -15.11 -15.75 -7.35
N LYS A 105 -14.16 -14.94 -7.80
CA LYS A 105 -12.95 -14.64 -7.05
C LYS A 105 -13.24 -13.76 -5.83
N PHE A 106 -14.14 -12.78 -5.94
CA PHE A 106 -14.60 -11.97 -4.81
C PHE A 106 -15.37 -12.81 -3.77
N ALA A 107 -16.19 -13.77 -4.21
CA ALA A 107 -16.84 -14.71 -3.29
C ALA A 107 -15.82 -15.57 -2.54
N LYS A 108 -14.77 -16.06 -3.22
CA LYS A 108 -13.66 -16.80 -2.59
C LYS A 108 -12.91 -15.95 -1.54
N ILE A 109 -12.56 -14.71 -1.87
CA ILE A 109 -11.92 -13.77 -0.93
C ILE A 109 -12.80 -13.60 0.31
N ASN A 110 -14.07 -13.25 0.13
CA ASN A 110 -15.00 -13.04 1.23
C ASN A 110 -15.16 -14.28 2.11
N LYS A 111 -15.27 -15.46 1.52
CA LYS A 111 -15.33 -16.72 2.26
C LYS A 111 -14.08 -16.93 3.11
N LYS A 112 -12.88 -16.74 2.54
CA LYS A 112 -11.62 -16.88 3.29
C LYS A 112 -11.49 -15.87 4.42
N ILE A 113 -11.91 -14.63 4.18
CA ILE A 113 -11.93 -13.60 5.21
C ILE A 113 -12.94 -13.94 6.30
N ALA A 114 -14.13 -14.45 5.97
CA ALA A 114 -15.14 -14.88 6.93
C ALA A 114 -14.66 -16.06 7.80
N ASP A 115 -13.99 -17.05 7.20
CA ASP A 115 -13.47 -18.24 7.89
C ASP A 115 -12.22 -17.93 8.74
N GLY A 116 -11.42 -16.94 8.36
CA GLY A 116 -10.16 -16.57 9.04
C GLY A 116 -10.35 -15.69 10.28
N SER A 117 -9.43 -15.77 11.24
CA SER A 117 -9.44 -14.88 12.42
C SER A 117 -8.90 -13.48 12.14
N TYR A 118 -7.99 -13.38 11.18
CA TYR A 118 -7.34 -12.14 10.75
C TYR A 118 -7.62 -11.98 9.27
N GLY A 119 -7.98 -10.76 8.85
CA GLY A 119 -8.37 -10.47 7.47
C GLY A 119 -7.21 -10.55 6.48
N THR A 120 -6.73 -11.76 6.22
CA THR A 120 -5.61 -12.08 5.35
C THR A 120 -6.01 -13.18 4.39
N ILE A 121 -5.50 -13.14 3.16
CA ILE A 121 -5.66 -14.20 2.18
C ILE A 121 -4.37 -15.01 2.04
N SER A 122 -4.47 -16.29 1.67
CA SER A 122 -3.32 -17.17 1.57
C SER A 122 -2.52 -16.93 0.29
N PRO A 123 -1.23 -17.34 0.24
CA PRO A 123 -0.41 -17.26 -0.97
C PRO A 123 -1.05 -17.95 -2.19
N GLU A 124 -1.73 -19.07 -1.98
CA GLU A 124 -2.42 -19.79 -3.05
C GLU A 124 -3.57 -18.97 -3.62
N LEU A 125 -4.33 -18.26 -2.77
CA LEU A 125 -5.39 -17.38 -3.26
C LEU A 125 -4.80 -16.16 -3.98
N ARG A 126 -3.68 -15.60 -3.51
CA ARG A 126 -2.98 -14.51 -4.20
C ARG A 126 -2.53 -14.94 -5.60
N ALA A 127 -1.89 -16.10 -5.73
CA ALA A 127 -1.52 -16.67 -7.02
C ALA A 127 -2.74 -16.90 -7.92
N GLU A 128 -3.83 -17.48 -7.37
CA GLU A 128 -5.10 -17.67 -8.08
C GLU A 128 -5.74 -16.38 -8.60
N LEU A 129 -5.51 -15.23 -7.93
CA LEU A 129 -5.99 -13.92 -8.36
C LEU A 129 -5.09 -13.36 -9.46
N TYR A 130 -3.78 -13.43 -9.26
CA TYR A 130 -2.77 -13.01 -10.23
C TYR A 130 -2.95 -13.72 -11.58
N ASP A 131 -3.09 -15.05 -11.57
CA ASP A 131 -3.30 -15.88 -12.76
C ASP A 131 -4.63 -15.55 -13.47
N ALA A 132 -5.60 -15.00 -12.75
CA ALA A 132 -6.88 -14.57 -13.30
C ALA A 132 -6.85 -13.12 -13.83
N GLY A 133 -5.70 -12.44 -13.80
CA GLY A 133 -5.56 -11.03 -14.17
C GLY A 133 -6.20 -10.06 -13.16
N ILE A 134 -6.27 -10.48 -11.89
CA ILE A 134 -6.79 -9.67 -10.78
C ILE A 134 -5.64 -9.36 -9.83
N TYR A 135 -5.17 -8.12 -9.85
CA TYR A 135 -3.96 -7.72 -9.14
C TYR A 135 -4.31 -6.99 -7.85
N THR A 136 -3.76 -7.45 -6.73
CA THR A 136 -3.95 -6.85 -5.41
C THR A 136 -3.15 -5.55 -5.26
N VAL A 137 -3.74 -4.57 -4.58
CA VAL A 137 -3.15 -3.23 -4.40
C VAL A 137 -3.21 -2.78 -2.95
N GLU A 138 -2.07 -2.28 -2.47
CA GLU A 138 -1.95 -1.54 -1.22
C GLU A 138 -1.64 -0.07 -1.52
N ILE A 139 -2.39 0.84 -0.90
CA ILE A 139 -2.31 2.29 -1.04
C ILE A 139 -1.86 2.88 0.30
N LYS A 140 -0.62 3.37 0.34
CA LYS A 140 -0.11 4.01 1.56
C LYS A 140 -0.15 5.52 1.47
N SER A 141 -0.95 6.14 2.34
CA SER A 141 -1.06 7.59 2.46
C SER A 141 -0.12 8.19 3.52
N THR A 142 0.35 9.41 3.34
CA THR A 142 1.16 10.15 4.34
C THR A 142 0.94 11.65 4.24
N LYS A 143 0.98 12.35 5.38
CA LYS A 143 0.80 13.80 5.39
C LYS A 143 2.01 14.53 4.84
N VAL A 144 1.77 15.58 4.06
CA VAL A 144 2.76 16.63 3.83
C VAL A 144 2.89 17.44 5.12
N ASN A 145 3.94 17.16 5.90
CA ASN A 145 4.20 17.81 7.18
C ASN A 145 5.08 19.06 7.04
N ASP A 146 5.15 19.85 8.11
CA ASP A 146 5.89 21.12 8.12
C ASP A 146 7.38 20.93 7.85
N LYS A 147 7.98 19.83 8.31
CA LYS A 147 9.38 19.51 8.00
C LYS A 147 9.63 19.42 6.50
N LYS A 148 8.72 18.78 5.75
CA LYS A 148 8.80 18.71 4.28
C LYS A 148 8.60 20.07 3.63
N ARG A 149 7.66 20.87 4.12
CA ARG A 149 7.41 22.23 3.59
C ARG A 149 8.59 23.15 3.80
N THR A 150 9.13 23.20 5.02
CA THR A 150 10.30 24.01 5.36
C THR A 150 11.51 23.59 4.54
N ALA A 151 11.76 22.28 4.41
CA ALA A 151 12.87 21.80 3.58
C ALA A 151 12.74 22.18 2.11
N ALA A 152 11.50 22.32 1.61
CA ALA A 152 11.21 22.70 0.23
C ALA A 152 11.03 24.22 0.01
N SER A 153 11.05 25.03 1.08
CA SER A 153 10.59 26.44 1.05
C SER A 153 9.23 26.58 0.36
N PHE A 154 8.31 25.66 0.64
CA PHE A 154 7.04 25.54 -0.06
C PHE A 154 5.95 26.41 0.57
N SER A 155 5.25 27.22 -0.24
CA SER A 155 4.12 28.05 0.21
C SER A 155 2.84 27.87 -0.60
N SER A 156 2.91 27.38 -1.85
CA SER A 156 1.71 27.18 -2.68
C SER A 156 1.94 26.19 -3.83
N TYR A 157 0.83 25.71 -4.42
CA TYR A 157 0.81 24.90 -5.64
C TYR A 157 0.76 25.74 -6.93
N ASP A 158 0.95 27.06 -6.85
CA ASP A 158 0.82 27.95 -8.01
C ASP A 158 2.12 28.02 -8.82
N GLU A 159 3.26 27.70 -8.21
CA GLU A 159 4.57 27.77 -8.83
C GLU A 159 5.19 26.38 -9.05
N THR A 160 5.49 26.04 -10.30
CA THR A 160 6.12 24.77 -10.68
C THR A 160 7.43 24.50 -9.94
N VAL A 161 8.22 25.54 -9.65
CA VAL A 161 9.48 25.40 -8.89
C VAL A 161 9.21 24.95 -7.46
N GLN A 162 8.21 25.52 -6.79
CA GLN A 162 7.83 25.13 -5.44
C GLN A 162 7.31 23.69 -5.40
N ILE A 163 6.45 23.31 -6.35
CA ILE A 163 5.97 21.93 -6.47
C ILE A 163 7.14 20.95 -6.63
N LYS A 164 8.10 21.26 -7.51
CA LYS A 164 9.30 20.42 -7.70
C LYS A 164 10.14 20.30 -6.43
N ASN A 165 10.32 21.39 -5.68
CA ASN A 165 11.06 21.37 -4.42
C ASN A 165 10.33 20.50 -3.37
N LEU A 166 9.01 20.62 -3.30
CA LEU A 166 8.19 19.80 -2.39
C LEU A 166 8.29 18.32 -2.74
N LEU A 167 8.13 17.95 -4.01
CA LEU A 167 8.25 16.58 -4.49
C LEU A 167 9.66 16.02 -4.24
N THR A 168 10.70 16.83 -4.40
CA THR A 168 12.08 16.46 -4.05
C THR A 168 12.21 16.16 -2.56
N ALA A 169 11.66 17.02 -1.69
CA ALA A 169 11.67 16.82 -0.25
C ALA A 169 10.87 15.58 0.18
N ILE A 170 9.79 15.25 -0.54
CA ILE A 170 8.98 14.05 -0.31
C ILE A 170 9.72 12.78 -0.74
N CYS A 171 10.39 12.78 -1.90
CA CYS A 171 11.02 11.59 -2.50
C CYS A 171 12.20 11.00 -1.70
N VAL A 172 12.62 11.64 -0.60
CA VAL A 172 13.58 11.06 0.35
C VAL A 172 12.94 10.00 1.26
N ASP A 173 11.61 9.91 1.29
CA ASP A 173 10.91 8.86 2.04
C ASP A 173 10.91 7.53 1.24
N ASP A 174 10.29 6.51 1.82
CA ASP A 174 10.25 5.15 1.27
C ASP A 174 8.81 4.69 0.95
N PHE A 175 8.69 3.76 0.00
CA PHE A 175 7.63 2.76 0.05
C PHE A 175 7.87 1.81 1.22
N LEU A 176 6.81 1.41 1.89
CA LEU A 176 6.88 0.58 3.08
C LEU A 176 5.84 -0.54 3.00
N THR A 177 6.25 -1.76 3.31
CA THR A 177 5.32 -2.86 3.59
C THR A 177 5.83 -3.69 4.77
N TYR A 178 4.94 -4.40 5.44
CA TYR A 178 5.33 -5.23 6.58
C TYR A 178 5.92 -6.56 6.10
N PRO A 179 7.06 -7.02 6.66
CA PRO A 179 7.52 -8.38 6.42
C PRO A 179 6.48 -9.39 6.93
N HIS A 180 6.33 -10.51 6.23
CA HIS A 180 5.32 -11.52 6.54
C HIS A 180 5.47 -12.07 7.97
N PHE A 181 6.69 -12.44 8.38
CA PHE A 181 6.93 -13.18 9.62
C PHE A 181 7.11 -12.30 10.87
N ARG A 182 7.40 -11.01 10.68
CA ARG A 182 7.68 -10.09 11.79
C ARG A 182 7.42 -8.65 11.40
N ARG A 183 6.66 -7.94 12.24
CA ARG A 183 6.41 -6.49 12.05
C ARG A 183 7.00 -5.63 13.17
N THR A 184 7.70 -6.22 14.15
CA THR A 184 8.46 -5.47 15.15
C THR A 184 9.83 -6.04 15.46
N GLY A 185 10.74 -5.16 15.85
CA GLY A 185 12.05 -5.52 16.37
C GLY A 185 13.13 -4.64 15.77
N ASP A 186 14.35 -5.12 15.89
CA ASP A 186 15.53 -4.50 15.32
C ASP A 186 16.23 -5.55 14.46
N TYR A 187 15.92 -5.51 13.16
CA TYR A 187 16.40 -6.48 12.19
C TYR A 187 16.88 -5.73 10.95
N ASP A 188 18.01 -6.16 10.42
CA ASP A 188 18.36 -6.01 9.02
C ASP A 188 17.85 -7.22 8.21
N TRP A 189 18.07 -7.23 6.90
CA TRP A 189 17.63 -8.33 6.05
C TRP A 189 18.24 -9.69 6.45
N ASN A 190 19.53 -9.72 6.82
CA ASN A 190 20.22 -10.96 7.15
C ASN A 190 19.72 -11.57 8.46
N SER A 191 19.59 -10.75 9.51
CA SER A 191 19.07 -11.15 10.81
C SER A 191 17.59 -11.52 10.72
N TYR A 192 16.81 -10.86 9.85
CA TYR A 192 15.45 -11.28 9.50
C TYR A 192 15.46 -12.67 8.86
N CYS A 193 16.34 -12.91 7.89
CA CYS A 193 16.45 -14.23 7.25
C CYS A 193 16.75 -15.34 8.26
N SER A 194 17.70 -15.11 9.16
CA SER A 194 17.99 -16.05 10.25
C SER A 194 16.81 -16.22 11.22
N TYR A 195 16.03 -15.17 11.46
CA TYR A 195 14.82 -15.25 12.29
C TYR A 195 13.75 -16.15 11.66
N VAL A 196 13.52 -16.01 10.35
CA VAL A 196 12.56 -16.81 9.59
C VAL A 196 13.02 -18.26 9.49
N GLN A 197 14.31 -18.50 9.21
CA GLN A 197 14.89 -19.84 9.16
C GLN A 197 14.62 -20.68 10.42
N ARG A 198 14.70 -20.05 11.60
CA ARG A 198 14.42 -20.72 12.89
C ARG A 198 12.95 -21.08 13.11
N ARG A 199 12.04 -20.60 12.26
CA ARG A 199 10.58 -20.75 12.39
C ARG A 199 9.94 -21.57 11.28
N VAL A 200 10.63 -21.69 10.15
CA VAL A 200 10.15 -22.43 8.97
C VAL A 200 11.03 -23.67 8.81
N PRO A 201 10.57 -24.85 9.25
CA PRO A 201 11.37 -26.09 9.24
C PRO A 201 11.96 -26.44 7.87
N GLU A 202 11.24 -26.12 6.80
CA GLU A 202 11.62 -26.33 5.40
C GLU A 202 12.90 -25.57 5.01
N LEU A 203 13.23 -24.49 5.73
CA LEU A 203 14.42 -23.67 5.48
C LEU A 203 15.64 -24.10 6.32
N SER A 204 15.51 -25.11 7.17
CA SER A 204 16.56 -25.50 8.12
C SER A 204 17.89 -25.88 7.45
N SER A 205 17.85 -26.42 6.23
CA SER A 205 19.04 -26.79 5.44
C SER A 205 19.56 -25.65 4.55
N CYS A 206 18.78 -24.60 4.32
CA CYS A 206 19.17 -23.48 3.45
C CYS A 206 20.16 -22.57 4.17
N THR A 207 21.22 -22.11 3.50
CA THR A 207 22.18 -21.14 4.06
C THR A 207 22.57 -20.10 3.02
N GLY A 208 23.17 -18.99 3.47
CA GLY A 208 23.68 -17.93 2.60
C GLY A 208 22.65 -17.42 1.59
N ILE A 209 23.04 -17.35 0.32
CA ILE A 209 22.19 -16.87 -0.79
C ILE A 209 20.97 -17.78 -1.01
N ALA A 210 21.11 -19.10 -0.84
CA ALA A 210 19.99 -20.02 -1.00
C ALA A 210 18.89 -19.76 0.03
N LEU A 211 19.27 -19.48 1.28
CA LEU A 211 18.32 -19.06 2.32
C LEU A 211 17.65 -17.73 1.96
N GLN A 212 18.44 -16.74 1.54
CA GLN A 212 17.88 -15.44 1.17
C GLN A 212 16.88 -15.56 0.02
N ASN A 213 17.20 -16.32 -1.03
CA ASN A 213 16.29 -16.52 -2.16
C ASN A 213 15.02 -17.26 -1.75
N ALA A 214 15.12 -18.34 -0.95
CA ALA A 214 13.94 -19.04 -0.46
C ALA A 214 13.02 -18.14 0.37
N ILE A 215 13.58 -17.23 1.18
CA ILE A 215 12.80 -16.28 1.96
C ILE A 215 12.19 -15.18 1.08
N LYS A 216 12.91 -14.69 0.06
CA LYS A 216 12.34 -13.76 -0.93
C LYS A 216 11.10 -14.34 -1.59
N GLU A 217 11.14 -15.60 -2.02
CA GLU A 217 9.98 -16.27 -2.63
C GLU A 217 8.78 -16.33 -1.68
N ILE A 218 9.02 -16.63 -0.40
CA ILE A 218 7.95 -16.65 0.61
C ILE A 218 7.37 -15.25 0.82
N GLU A 219 8.20 -14.21 0.92
CA GLU A 219 7.72 -12.83 1.04
C GLU A 219 6.90 -12.43 -0.20
N LEU A 220 7.42 -12.66 -1.42
CA LEU A 220 6.73 -12.37 -2.68
C LEU A 220 5.34 -13.02 -2.74
N ALA A 221 5.23 -14.27 -2.32
CA ALA A 221 3.98 -15.01 -2.33
C ALA A 221 2.93 -14.44 -1.34
N ASN A 222 3.37 -13.67 -0.34
CA ASN A 222 2.51 -13.07 0.68
C ASN A 222 2.23 -11.57 0.47
N MET A 223 2.93 -10.93 -0.48
CA MET A 223 2.80 -9.50 -0.78
C MET A 223 1.63 -9.19 -1.73
N ASP A 224 1.24 -7.93 -1.74
CA ASP A 224 0.33 -7.37 -2.73
C ASP A 224 1.09 -7.11 -4.03
N ASP A 225 0.42 -7.19 -5.17
CA ASP A 225 1.10 -7.10 -6.46
C ASP A 225 1.64 -5.69 -6.72
N PHE A 226 0.87 -4.67 -6.31
CA PHE A 226 1.24 -3.26 -6.48
C PHE A 226 1.11 -2.45 -5.19
N TYR A 227 2.05 -1.53 -5.01
CA TYR A 227 2.08 -0.59 -3.90
C TYR A 227 2.07 0.84 -4.43
N ILE A 228 1.01 1.60 -4.12
CA ILE A 228 0.84 2.98 -4.56
C ILE A 228 1.12 3.93 -3.40
N ARG A 229 1.86 5.01 -3.65
CA ARG A 229 2.15 6.03 -2.64
C ARG A 229 1.37 7.31 -2.89
N VAL A 230 0.66 7.76 -1.87
CA VAL A 230 -0.10 9.02 -1.90
C VAL A 230 0.34 9.94 -0.76
N TYR A 231 0.54 11.21 -1.05
CA TYR A 231 0.74 12.26 -0.05
C TYR A 231 -0.49 13.16 0.06
N MET A 232 -0.90 13.43 1.28
CA MET A 232 -2.09 14.21 1.61
C MET A 232 -1.65 15.56 2.17
N ASP A 233 -1.88 16.61 1.41
CA ASP A 233 -1.68 18.00 1.82
C ASP A 233 -3.01 18.59 2.30
N GLU A 234 -3.31 18.38 3.58
CA GLU A 234 -4.53 18.92 4.21
C GLU A 234 -4.55 20.44 4.27
N ILE A 235 -3.39 21.10 4.29
CA ILE A 235 -3.29 22.57 4.39
C ILE A 235 -3.73 23.22 3.07
N HIS A 236 -3.33 22.64 1.93
CA HIS A 236 -3.64 23.17 0.61
C HIS A 236 -4.75 22.39 -0.11
N ASN A 237 -5.40 21.45 0.58
CA ASN A 237 -6.44 20.57 0.05
C ASN A 237 -6.00 19.80 -1.21
N LYS A 238 -4.78 19.28 -1.23
CA LYS A 238 -4.24 18.50 -2.36
C LYS A 238 -3.94 17.05 -1.99
N ALA A 239 -4.19 16.13 -2.92
CA ALA A 239 -3.70 14.76 -2.89
C ALA A 239 -2.65 14.57 -4.00
N LEU A 240 -1.53 13.95 -3.66
CA LEU A 240 -0.38 13.78 -4.55
C LEU A 240 -0.11 12.29 -4.71
N ILE A 241 -0.50 11.71 -5.85
CA ILE A 241 -0.16 10.33 -6.19
C ILE A 241 1.23 10.34 -6.82
N LEU A 242 2.22 9.80 -6.10
CA LEU A 242 3.61 9.86 -6.55
C LEU A 242 3.94 8.83 -7.62
N GLY A 243 3.23 7.71 -7.62
CA GLY A 243 3.50 6.56 -8.47
C GLY A 243 3.38 5.24 -7.69
N PHE A 244 3.89 4.17 -8.29
CA PHE A 244 3.79 2.82 -7.76
C PHE A 244 5.12 2.06 -7.82
N ILE A 245 5.18 0.94 -7.11
CA ILE A 245 6.17 -0.13 -7.32
C ILE A 245 5.46 -1.50 -7.27
N THR A 246 6.11 -2.53 -7.80
CA THR A 246 5.64 -3.93 -7.69
C THR A 246 6.23 -4.61 -6.45
N LYS A 247 5.71 -5.79 -6.08
CA LYS A 247 6.33 -6.63 -5.05
C LYS A 247 7.75 -7.06 -5.40
N GLU A 248 8.05 -7.29 -6.67
CA GLU A 248 9.39 -7.66 -7.14
C GLU A 248 10.39 -6.52 -6.91
N ASP A 249 9.95 -5.26 -7.07
CA ASP A 249 10.80 -4.09 -6.81
C ASP A 249 11.31 -4.06 -5.34
N PHE A 250 10.47 -4.45 -4.37
CA PHE A 250 10.90 -4.59 -2.97
C PHE A 250 11.96 -5.69 -2.80
N MET A 251 11.85 -6.77 -3.57
CA MET A 251 12.65 -8.00 -3.37
C MET A 251 13.93 -8.08 -4.20
N GLU A 252 14.09 -7.19 -5.19
CA GLU A 252 15.32 -7.06 -5.96
C GLU A 252 16.55 -6.88 -5.03
N SER A 253 16.48 -5.92 -4.11
CA SER A 253 17.49 -5.66 -3.07
C SER A 253 16.78 -5.37 -1.75
N PRO A 254 16.34 -6.41 -1.02
CA PRO A 254 15.49 -6.22 0.15
C PRO A 254 16.22 -5.45 1.23
N TYR A 255 15.58 -4.37 1.67
CA TYR A 255 16.06 -3.57 2.78
C TYR A 255 15.00 -3.56 3.85
N ILE A 256 15.39 -3.97 5.07
CA ILE A 256 14.54 -3.89 6.24
C ILE A 256 15.03 -2.72 7.09
N LYS A 257 14.09 -1.87 7.51
CA LYS A 257 14.35 -0.78 8.43
C LYS A 257 13.38 -0.78 9.59
N LYS A 258 13.91 -0.38 10.74
CA LYS A 258 13.12 0.03 11.89
C LYS A 258 12.71 1.48 11.69
N MET A 259 11.41 1.74 11.65
CA MET A 259 10.90 3.11 11.67
C MET A 259 10.74 3.51 13.12
N ILE A 260 11.47 4.54 13.56
CA ILE A 260 11.38 5.07 14.91
C ILE A 260 10.54 6.35 14.85
N LEU A 261 9.31 6.26 15.36
CA LEU A 261 8.49 7.42 15.66
C LEU A 261 8.17 7.41 17.15
N TRP A 262 8.83 8.30 17.90
CA TRP A 262 8.74 8.37 19.36
C TRP A 262 7.28 8.49 19.81
N GLY A 263 6.87 7.64 20.76
CA GLY A 263 5.50 7.56 21.28
C GLY A 263 4.44 6.97 20.33
N LYS A 264 4.80 6.56 19.10
CA LYS A 264 3.83 6.03 18.11
C LYS A 264 4.25 4.68 17.53
N SER A 265 5.41 4.57 16.88
CA SER A 265 5.90 3.31 16.33
C SER A 265 7.39 3.23 16.57
N GLU A 266 7.80 2.88 17.80
CA GLU A 266 9.22 2.83 18.14
C GLU A 266 9.87 1.51 17.75
N ASN A 267 9.07 0.48 17.46
CA ASN A 267 9.56 -0.86 17.16
C ASN A 267 9.07 -1.42 15.83
N ALA A 268 8.33 -0.65 15.02
CA ALA A 268 7.76 -1.16 13.78
C ALA A 268 8.86 -1.44 12.74
N LEU A 269 8.76 -2.61 12.12
CA LEU A 269 9.69 -3.14 11.15
C LEU A 269 9.04 -3.14 9.77
N TYR A 270 9.75 -2.63 8.76
CA TYR A 270 9.25 -2.55 7.39
C TYR A 270 10.29 -3.06 6.41
N LEU A 271 9.81 -3.73 5.37
CA LEU A 271 10.48 -3.76 4.08
C LEU A 271 10.33 -2.37 3.45
N ALA A 272 11.45 -1.82 2.99
CA ALA A 272 11.52 -0.46 2.49
C ALA A 272 12.19 -0.41 1.12
N LYS A 273 11.68 0.46 0.24
CA LYS A 273 12.28 0.81 -1.05
C LYS A 273 12.18 2.34 -1.21
N PRO A 274 13.25 3.05 -1.60
CA PRO A 274 13.19 4.50 -1.76
C PRO A 274 12.11 4.93 -2.75
N LEU A 275 11.42 6.06 -2.48
CA LEU A 275 10.43 6.62 -3.42
C LEU A 275 11.04 7.06 -4.75
N THR A 276 12.35 7.21 -4.84
CA THR A 276 13.06 7.43 -6.11
C THR A 276 12.98 6.24 -7.06
N ALA A 277 12.65 5.03 -6.57
CA ALA A 277 12.44 3.83 -7.38
C ALA A 277 11.02 3.74 -7.97
N ARG A 278 10.15 4.72 -7.69
CA ARG A 278 8.76 4.72 -8.18
C ARG A 278 8.70 4.73 -9.71
N LYS A 279 7.63 4.14 -10.23
CA LYS A 279 7.22 4.20 -11.63
C LYS A 279 5.98 5.11 -11.74
N PRO A 280 5.81 5.87 -12.84
CA PRO A 280 4.59 6.63 -13.14
C PRO A 280 3.34 5.77 -13.08
N LEU A 281 2.20 6.30 -12.64
CA LEU A 281 0.99 5.48 -12.51
C LEU A 281 0.42 5.05 -13.88
N GLU A 282 0.73 5.79 -14.96
CA GLU A 282 0.39 5.40 -16.33
C GLU A 282 1.09 4.10 -16.78
N ASP A 283 2.31 3.85 -16.29
CA ASP A 283 3.03 2.61 -16.61
C ASP A 283 2.33 1.38 -16.01
N LEU A 284 1.59 1.56 -14.91
CA LEU A 284 0.79 0.49 -14.31
C LEU A 284 -0.38 0.09 -15.20
N ILE A 285 -1.00 1.06 -15.88
CA ILE A 285 -2.04 0.77 -16.88
C ILE A 285 -1.45 -0.09 -17.99
N THR A 286 -0.31 0.33 -18.54
CA THR A 286 0.39 -0.38 -19.62
C THR A 286 0.78 -1.80 -19.20
N LEU A 287 1.23 -1.98 -17.95
CA LEU A 287 1.61 -3.28 -17.41
C LEU A 287 0.42 -4.25 -17.33
N ILE A 288 -0.78 -3.76 -17.03
CA ILE A 288 -2.00 -4.58 -16.88
C ILE A 288 -2.72 -4.79 -18.22
N GLU A 289 -2.56 -3.86 -19.16
CA GLU A 289 -3.12 -3.97 -20.51
C GLU A 289 -2.36 -4.95 -21.41
N ASN A 290 -1.05 -5.10 -21.19
CA ASN A 290 -0.23 -6.12 -21.85
C ASN A 290 -0.43 -7.50 -21.21
#